data_AF-A0A5C7YY92-F1
#
_entry.id   AF-A0A5C7YY92-F1
#
_cell.length_a   1.000
_cell.length_b   1.000
_cell.length_c   1.000
_cell.angle_alpha   90.00
_cell.angle_beta   90.00
_cell.angle_gamma   90.00
#
_symmetry.space_group_name_H-M   'P 1'
#
loop_
_entity.id
_entity.type
_entity.pdbx_description
1 polymer ?
#
loop_
_entity_poly.entity_id
_entity_poly.type
_entity_poly.pdbx_seq_one_letter_code
_entity_poly.pdbx_strand_id
1 'polypeptide(L)'
;MIELPELKIIAEALRSLRAKNIIRTKNLVGDLGEYYCKEKIGLKLEENAVNKGFDAIDTDGLKVEIKTRRTTEGRSKVIFRSFDFDYCLYVELNENYAPIEILKIEVNELIDNLELNYKRLSVSKIKKIKSCKIL
;
A
#
# COMPACT_ATOMS: atom_id res chain seq x y z
N MET A 1 8.76 28.63 22.84
CA MET A 1 8.29 27.38 22.21
C MET A 1 9.54 26.51 22.01
N ILE A 2 9.55 25.27 22.49
CA ILE A 2 10.71 24.39 22.31
C ILE A 2 10.60 23.77 20.92
N GLU A 3 11.60 23.99 20.07
CA GLU A 3 11.70 23.35 18.76
C GLU A 3 12.45 22.03 18.93
N LEU A 4 11.85 20.91 18.50
CA LEU A 4 12.49 19.60 18.52
C LEU A 4 13.25 19.39 17.21
N PRO A 5 14.59 19.29 17.22
CA PRO A 5 15.41 19.22 16.00
C PRO A 5 15.08 18.00 15.13
N GLU A 6 14.64 16.89 15.73
CA GLU A 6 14.23 15.68 15.03
C GLU A 6 13.04 15.94 14.10
N LEU A 7 12.11 16.83 14.50
CA LEU A 7 10.95 17.17 13.67
C LEU A 7 11.36 17.94 12.41
N LYS A 8 12.41 18.77 12.50
CA LYS A 8 12.98 19.47 11.33
C LYS A 8 13.58 18.47 10.34
N ILE A 9 14.34 17.49 10.83
CA ILE A 9 14.92 16.42 10.01
C ILE A 9 13.82 15.62 9.29
N ILE A 10 12.75 15.25 10.01
CA ILE A 10 11.60 14.55 9.41
C ILE A 10 10.96 15.41 8.31
N ALA A 11 10.74 16.70 8.56
CA ALA A 11 10.15 17.60 7.58
C ALA A 11 11.04 17.80 6.33
N GLU A 12 12.36 17.84 6.51
CA GLU A 12 13.34 17.89 5.41
C GLU A 12 13.37 16.60 4.59
N ALA A 13 13.34 15.44 5.25
CA ALA A 13 13.27 14.14 4.59
C ALA A 13 11.98 14.02 3.75
N LEU A 14 10.83 14.38 4.30
CA LEU A 14 9.55 14.36 3.56
C LEU A 14 9.56 15.32 2.37
N ARG A 15 10.17 16.51 2.49
CA ARG A 15 10.34 17.45 1.37
C ARG A 15 11.24 16.85 0.27
N SER A 16 12.35 16.22 0.66
CA SER A 16 13.27 15.56 -0.28
C SER A 16 12.58 14.44 -1.05
N LEU A 17 11.77 13.61 -0.38
CA LEU A 17 11.00 12.53 -1.01
C LEU A 17 9.96 13.08 -2.00
N ARG A 18 9.26 14.17 -1.66
CA ARG A 18 8.32 14.82 -2.58
C ARG A 18 9.01 15.40 -3.80
N ALA A 19 10.13 16.10 -3.62
CA ALA A 19 10.89 16.68 -4.72
C ALA A 19 11.40 15.61 -5.71
N LYS A 20 11.62 14.39 -5.23
CA LYS A 20 12.00 13.22 -6.04
C LYS A 20 10.81 12.46 -6.63
N ASN A 21 9.57 12.93 -6.43
CA ASN A 21 8.33 12.24 -6.82
C ASN A 21 8.19 10.82 -6.23
N ILE A 22 8.82 10.56 -5.07
CA ILE A 22 8.69 9.27 -4.36
C ILE A 22 7.39 9.24 -3.56
N ILE A 23 7.00 10.37 -2.97
CA ILE A 23 5.75 10.50 -2.23
C ILE A 23 4.90 11.64 -2.81
N ARG A 24 3.59 11.44 -2.85
CA ARG A 24 2.64 12.33 -3.55
C ARG A 24 1.73 13.07 -2.57
N THR A 25 1.53 12.51 -1.37
CA THR A 25 0.58 12.97 -0.38
C THR A 25 1.25 13.17 1.00
N LYS A 26 0.45 13.19 2.07
CA LYS A 26 0.92 13.17 3.47
C LYS A 26 0.92 11.74 4.04
N ASN A 27 0.39 10.76 3.32
CA ASN A 27 0.35 9.37 3.74
C ASN A 27 1.65 8.66 3.32
N LEU A 28 2.74 8.89 4.07
CA LEU A 28 4.07 8.35 3.76
C LEU A 28 4.06 6.85 3.47
N VAL A 29 3.37 6.05 4.30
CA VAL A 29 3.38 4.58 4.17
C VAL A 29 2.64 4.13 2.91
N GLY A 30 1.48 4.71 2.61
CA GLY A 30 0.73 4.39 1.40
C GLY A 30 1.51 4.78 0.14
N ASP A 31 2.00 6.02 0.10
CA ASP A 31 2.77 6.54 -1.03
C ASP A 31 4.02 5.70 -1.32
N LEU A 32 4.72 5.21 -0.28
CA LEU A 32 5.88 4.35 -0.46
C LEU A 32 5.52 2.99 -1.06
N GLY A 33 4.38 2.40 -0.68
CA GLY A 33 3.96 1.16 -1.32
C GLY A 33 3.58 1.34 -2.77
N GLU A 34 2.88 2.43 -3.11
CA GLU A 34 2.63 2.81 -4.50
C GLU A 34 3.93 2.98 -5.29
N TYR A 35 4.89 3.70 -4.72
CA TYR A 35 6.21 3.89 -5.34
C TYR A 35 6.92 2.57 -5.57
N TYR A 36 7.02 1.69 -4.55
CA TYR A 36 7.70 0.41 -4.72
C TYR A 36 7.01 -0.50 -5.73
N CYS A 37 5.67 -0.53 -5.75
CA CYS A 37 4.93 -1.30 -6.74
C CYS A 37 5.12 -0.76 -8.15
N LYS A 38 5.10 0.57 -8.33
CA LYS A 38 5.43 1.22 -9.61
C LYS A 38 6.83 0.81 -10.08
N GLU A 39 7.86 0.98 -9.24
CA GLU A 39 9.26 0.74 -9.64
C GLU A 39 9.58 -0.74 -9.88
N LYS A 40 8.96 -1.66 -9.12
CA LYS A 40 9.25 -3.11 -9.23
C LYS A 40 8.36 -3.85 -10.24
N ILE A 41 7.13 -3.39 -10.44
CA ILE A 41 6.09 -4.12 -11.19
C ILE A 41 5.70 -3.37 -12.47
N GLY A 42 6.08 -2.09 -12.62
CA GLY A 42 5.81 -1.30 -13.82
C GLY A 42 4.40 -0.72 -13.87
N LEU A 43 3.76 -0.50 -12.72
CA LEU A 43 2.41 0.04 -12.65
C LEU A 43 2.34 1.52 -13.05
N LYS A 44 1.24 1.92 -13.67
CA LYS A 44 0.88 3.33 -13.86
C LYS A 44 -0.04 3.77 -12.72
N LEU A 45 0.50 4.57 -11.79
CA LEU A 45 -0.28 5.12 -10.67
C LEU A 45 -1.37 6.06 -11.17
N GLU A 46 -2.57 5.96 -10.57
CA GLU A 46 -3.63 6.90 -10.85
C GLU A 46 -3.47 8.21 -10.07
N GLU A 47 -3.71 9.33 -10.75
CA GLU A 47 -3.62 10.66 -10.14
C GLU A 47 -4.84 10.97 -9.27
N ASN A 48 -6.00 10.40 -9.62
CA ASN A 48 -7.28 10.62 -8.94
C ASN A 48 -7.83 9.33 -8.32
N ALA A 49 -6.96 8.54 -7.68
CA ALA A 49 -7.29 7.23 -7.10
C ALA A 49 -8.56 7.25 -6.23
N VAL A 50 -8.75 8.30 -5.41
CA VAL A 50 -9.93 8.46 -4.55
C VAL A 50 -11.24 8.48 -5.35
N ASN A 51 -11.25 9.12 -6.52
CA ASN A 51 -12.44 9.24 -7.35
C ASN A 51 -12.65 8.00 -8.23
N LYS A 52 -11.57 7.26 -8.53
CA LYS A 52 -11.58 6.09 -9.41
C LYS A 52 -11.85 4.78 -8.67
N GLY A 53 -11.52 4.71 -7.37
CA GLY A 53 -11.77 3.53 -6.53
C GLY A 53 -10.70 2.45 -6.60
N PHE A 54 -9.55 2.75 -7.21
CA PHE A 54 -8.34 1.93 -7.30
C PHE A 54 -7.09 2.83 -7.41
N ASP A 55 -5.90 2.29 -7.14
CA ASP A 55 -4.66 3.07 -6.98
C ASP A 55 -3.79 3.13 -8.24
N ALA A 56 -3.84 2.10 -9.09
CA ALA A 56 -3.02 2.02 -10.31
C ALA A 56 -3.64 1.14 -11.40
N ILE A 57 -3.07 1.23 -12.61
CA ILE A 57 -3.31 0.31 -13.73
C ILE A 57 -2.01 -0.45 -14.02
N ASP A 58 -2.09 -1.76 -14.24
CA ASP A 58 -0.94 -2.56 -14.65
C ASP A 58 -0.68 -2.53 -16.17
N THR A 59 0.32 -3.28 -16.64
CA THR A 59 0.70 -3.30 -18.06
C THR A 59 -0.35 -3.97 -18.96
N ASP A 60 -1.22 -4.80 -18.39
CA ASP A 60 -2.28 -5.51 -19.11
C ASP A 60 -3.62 -4.74 -19.05
N GLY A 61 -3.64 -3.58 -18.39
CA GLY A 61 -4.81 -2.73 -18.27
C GLY A 61 -5.71 -3.07 -17.06
N LEU A 62 -5.25 -3.92 -16.15
CA LEU A 62 -6.00 -4.31 -14.96
C LEU A 62 -5.94 -3.22 -13.89
N LYS A 63 -7.05 -3.03 -13.18
CA LYS A 63 -7.19 -2.13 -12.04
C LYS A 63 -6.55 -2.75 -10.79
N VAL A 64 -5.72 -1.98 -10.11
CA VAL A 64 -4.93 -2.44 -8.97
C VAL A 64 -5.21 -1.57 -7.74
N GLU A 65 -5.55 -2.21 -6.63
CA GLU A 65 -5.55 -1.58 -5.30
C GLU A 65 -4.22 -1.88 -4.60
N ILE A 66 -3.62 -0.90 -3.93
CA ILE A 66 -2.36 -1.06 -3.20
C ILE A 66 -2.62 -0.83 -1.72
N LYS A 67 -2.31 -1.86 -0.92
CA LYS A 67 -2.45 -1.80 0.54
C LYS A 67 -1.12 -2.00 1.21
N THR A 68 -0.63 -0.92 1.80
CA THR A 68 0.69 -0.89 2.42
C THR A 68 0.60 -0.88 3.93
N ARG A 69 1.49 -1.63 4.54
CA ARG A 69 1.72 -1.64 5.98
C ARG A 69 3.20 -1.48 6.25
N ARG A 70 3.54 -0.64 7.23
CA ARG A 70 4.82 -0.71 7.92
C ARG A 70 4.68 -1.68 9.07
N THR A 71 5.61 -2.62 9.22
CA THR A 71 5.62 -3.57 10.33
C THR A 71 5.49 -2.79 11.63
N THR A 72 4.36 -2.98 12.31
CA THR A 72 4.13 -2.51 13.67
C THR A 72 3.99 -3.72 14.58
N GLU A 73 4.29 -3.54 15.86
CA GLU A 73 3.85 -4.46 16.89
C GLU A 73 2.30 -4.55 16.88
N GLY A 74 1.75 -5.74 17.11
CA GLY A 74 0.32 -5.97 17.31
C GLY A 74 -0.51 -6.45 16.10
N ARG A 75 -1.79 -6.71 16.35
CA ARG A 75 -2.76 -7.19 15.33
C ARG A 75 -3.24 -6.01 14.49
N SER A 76 -2.92 -6.01 13.21
CA SER A 76 -3.36 -4.99 12.26
C SER A 76 -4.38 -5.54 11.27
N LYS A 77 -5.25 -4.66 10.77
CA LYS A 77 -6.25 -4.96 9.74
C LYS A 77 -6.04 -4.05 8.54
N VAL A 78 -6.21 -4.60 7.36
CA VAL A 78 -6.31 -3.87 6.10
C VAL A 78 -7.77 -3.63 5.80
N ILE A 79 -8.13 -2.39 5.46
CA ILE A 79 -9.50 -1.97 5.18
C ILE A 79 -9.62 -1.61 3.70
N PHE A 80 -10.68 -2.09 3.07
CA PHE A 80 -11.02 -1.84 1.67
C PHE A 80 -12.27 -0.96 1.62
N ARG A 81 -12.26 0.07 0.77
CA ARG A 81 -13.42 0.97 0.60
C ARG A 81 -14.43 0.39 -0.40
N SER A 82 -13.91 -0.16 -1.48
CA SER A 82 -14.61 -0.85 -2.58
C SER A 82 -13.82 -2.09 -2.96
N PHE A 83 -14.37 -2.87 -3.89
CA PHE A 83 -13.71 -4.00 -4.56
C PHE A 83 -13.83 -3.85 -6.09
N ASP A 84 -13.86 -2.60 -6.59
CA ASP A 84 -13.87 -2.29 -8.03
C ASP A 84 -12.43 -2.22 -8.56
N PHE A 85 -11.73 -3.34 -8.42
CA PHE A 85 -10.38 -3.58 -8.91
C PHE A 85 -10.21 -5.08 -9.20
N ASP A 86 -9.23 -5.44 -10.03
CA ASP A 86 -9.00 -6.82 -10.44
C ASP A 86 -8.18 -7.59 -9.40
N TYR A 87 -7.15 -6.95 -8.85
CA TYR A 87 -6.34 -7.52 -7.78
C TYR A 87 -5.78 -6.46 -6.83
N CYS A 88 -5.37 -6.92 -5.65
CA CYS A 88 -4.69 -6.11 -4.65
C CYS A 88 -3.21 -6.48 -4.58
N LEU A 89 -2.37 -5.47 -4.43
CA LEU A 89 -0.98 -5.62 -3.99
C LEU A 89 -0.88 -5.27 -2.52
N TYR A 90 -0.68 -6.28 -1.68
CA TYR A 90 -0.33 -6.07 -0.28
C TYR A 90 1.18 -5.88 -0.15
N VAL A 91 1.60 -4.75 0.41
CA VAL A 91 3.01 -4.38 0.58
C VAL A 91 3.33 -4.31 2.07
N GLU A 92 4.29 -5.09 2.53
CA GLU A 92 4.83 -4.98 3.89
C GLU A 92 6.23 -4.33 3.87
N LEU A 93 6.38 -3.26 4.65
CA LEU A 93 7.62 -2.53 4.84
C LEU A 93 8.19 -2.81 6.23
N ASN A 94 9.51 -2.88 6.37
CA ASN A 94 10.16 -2.94 7.68
C ASN A 94 10.13 -1.59 8.41
N GLU A 95 10.70 -1.55 9.61
CA GLU A 95 10.82 -0.32 10.40
C GLU A 95 11.60 0.78 9.68
N ASN A 96 12.52 0.44 8.78
CA ASN A 96 13.28 1.39 7.97
C ASN A 96 12.58 1.75 6.65
N TYR A 97 11.30 1.43 6.49
CA TYR A 97 10.50 1.68 5.28
C TYR A 97 10.97 0.94 4.03
N ALA A 98 11.83 -0.07 4.16
CA ALA A 98 12.23 -0.93 3.05
C ALA A 98 11.20 -2.06 2.85
N PRO A 99 10.87 -2.43 1.60
CA PRO A 99 9.90 -3.48 1.33
C PRO A 99 10.48 -4.84 1.73
N ILE A 100 9.72 -5.60 2.53
CA ILE A 100 10.03 -6.97 2.94
C ILE A 100 9.28 -7.97 2.06
N GLU A 101 8.01 -7.68 1.74
CA GLU A 101 7.13 -8.61 1.06
C GLU A 101 6.11 -7.86 0.19
N ILE A 102 5.85 -8.39 -1.00
CA ILE A 102 4.75 -7.95 -1.85
C ILE A 102 3.94 -9.17 -2.29
N LEU A 103 2.66 -9.19 -1.93
CA LEU A 103 1.71 -10.24 -2.32
C LEU A 103 0.72 -9.71 -3.33
N LYS A 104 0.59 -10.37 -4.48
CA LYS A 104 -0.53 -10.20 -5.42
C LYS A 104 -1.67 -11.14 -5.04
N ILE A 105 -2.84 -10.57 -4.81
CA ILE A 105 -4.03 -11.27 -4.34
C ILE A 105 -5.21 -10.88 -5.23
N GLU A 106 -5.79 -11.86 -5.92
CA GLU A 106 -6.97 -11.66 -6.76
C GLU A 106 -8.16 -11.15 -5.93
N VAL A 107 -9.00 -10.29 -6.51
CA VAL A 107 -10.12 -9.67 -5.77
C VAL A 107 -11.10 -10.70 -5.20
N ASN A 108 -11.34 -11.79 -5.92
CA ASN A 108 -12.22 -12.88 -5.46
C ASN A 108 -11.64 -13.56 -4.20
N GLU A 109 -10.34 -13.81 -4.17
CA GLU A 109 -9.66 -14.39 -3.01
C GLU A 109 -9.74 -13.45 -1.80
N LEU A 110 -9.72 -12.13 -2.00
CA LEU A 110 -9.96 -11.17 -0.91
C LEU A 110 -11.38 -11.25 -0.39
N ILE A 111 -12.38 -11.25 -1.29
CA ILE A 111 -13.81 -11.26 -0.96
C ILE A 111 -14.18 -12.52 -0.17
N ASP A 112 -13.74 -13.68 -0.64
CA ASP A 112 -14.01 -14.98 -0.01
C ASP A 112 -13.42 -15.08 1.41
N ASN A 113 -12.41 -14.25 1.69
CA ASN A 113 -11.70 -14.24 2.95
C ASN A 113 -12.10 -13.09 3.88
N LEU A 114 -13.01 -12.18 3.49
CA LEU A 114 -13.38 -11.04 4.34
C LEU A 114 -13.84 -11.46 5.74
N GLU A 115 -13.56 -10.61 6.73
CA GLU A 115 -14.17 -10.78 8.05
C GLU A 115 -15.69 -10.50 7.96
N LEU A 116 -16.51 -11.39 8.51
CA LEU A 116 -17.99 -11.25 8.50
C LEU A 116 -18.42 -9.83 8.90
N ASN A 117 -19.25 -9.21 8.06
CA ASN A 117 -19.81 -7.86 8.22
C ASN A 117 -18.84 -6.67 8.07
N TYR A 118 -17.61 -6.87 7.60
CA TYR A 118 -16.66 -5.77 7.41
C TYR A 118 -15.84 -5.91 6.12
N LYS A 119 -15.65 -4.79 5.39
CA LYS A 119 -14.70 -4.71 4.26
C LYS A 119 -13.24 -4.68 4.74
N ARG A 120 -12.82 -5.68 5.52
CA ARG A 120 -11.49 -5.74 6.14
C ARG A 120 -10.95 -7.16 6.28
N LEU A 121 -9.63 -7.25 6.33
CA LEU A 121 -8.88 -8.49 6.56
C LEU A 121 -7.80 -8.27 7.62
N SER A 122 -7.59 -9.25 8.49
CA SER A 122 -6.40 -9.28 9.34
C SER A 122 -5.15 -9.57 8.50
N VAL A 123 -4.02 -8.97 8.87
CA VAL A 123 -2.73 -9.23 8.19
C VAL A 123 -2.35 -10.71 8.24
N SER A 124 -2.63 -11.39 9.36
CA SER A 124 -2.39 -12.82 9.49
C SER A 124 -3.22 -13.67 8.54
N LYS A 125 -4.44 -13.21 8.19
CA LYS A 125 -5.25 -13.86 7.16
C LYS A 125 -4.70 -13.57 5.77
N ILE A 126 -4.38 -12.30 5.46
CA ILE A 126 -3.77 -11.90 4.17
C ILE A 126 -2.57 -12.78 3.81
N LYS A 127 -1.65 -13.00 4.78
CA LYS A 127 -0.46 -13.84 4.58
C LYS A 127 -0.74 -15.34 4.36
N LYS A 128 -1.97 -15.79 4.60
CA LYS A 128 -2.40 -17.19 4.42
C LYS A 128 -3.34 -17.36 3.22
N ILE A 129 -3.82 -16.26 2.64
CA ILE A 129 -4.66 -16.31 1.43
C ILE A 129 -3.79 -16.79 0.27
N LYS A 130 -4.41 -17.54 -0.65
CA LYS A 130 -3.77 -17.91 -1.90
C LYS A 130 -3.34 -16.64 -2.64
N SER A 131 -2.04 -16.49 -2.80
CA SER A 131 -1.42 -15.27 -3.32
C SER A 131 -0.17 -15.63 -4.10
N CYS A 132 0.23 -14.74 -5.00
CA CYS A 132 1.52 -14.82 -5.66
C CYS A 132 2.50 -13.88 -4.96
N LYS A 133 3.61 -14.41 -4.46
CA LYS A 133 4.66 -13.61 -3.85
C LYS A 133 5.57 -13.02 -4.93
N ILE A 134 5.63 -11.69 -4.99
CA ILE A 134 6.43 -10.93 -5.96
C ILE A 134 7.81 -10.60 -5.38
N LEU A 135 7.84 -10.31 -4.07
CA LEU A 135 9.04 -10.06 -3.27
C LEU A 135 8.89 -10.82 -1.97
#